data_AF-L7C7G2-F1
#
_entry.id   AF-L7C7G2-F1
#
_cell.length_a   1.000
_cell.length_b   1.000
_cell.length_c   1.000
_cell.angle_alpha   90.00
_cell.angle_beta   90.00
_cell.angle_gamma   90.00
#
_symmetry.space_group_name_H-M   'P 1'
#
loop_
_entity.id
_entity.type
_entity.pdbx_description
1 polymer ?
#
loop_
_entity_poly.entity_id
_entity_poly.type
_entity_poly.pdbx_seq_one_letter_code
_entity_poly.pdbx_strand_id
1 'polypeptide(L)'
;MSENAGSDLNNAIENVLKGPELQMLGGHSIADKAGHRRALVRIKWYEHGTGRTYRQHYLGSDEVPNVEIAVDDVTNVNIYPRDAVPVFVGHYWPTGTPTPLATNVACTDYSVAEGGKLVAYRWHGETELSADKFHWVETE
;
A
#
# COMPACT_ATOMS: atom_id res chain seq x y z
N MET A 1 -9.96 23.90 9.94
CA MET A 1 -10.88 23.88 8.78
C MET A 1 -10.73 22.51 8.15
N SER A 2 -11.81 21.77 7.94
CA SER A 2 -11.76 20.55 7.14
C SER A 2 -11.68 20.95 5.67
N GLU A 3 -10.67 20.48 4.96
CA GLU A 3 -10.59 20.64 3.50
C GLU A 3 -11.82 20.02 2.82
N ASN A 4 -12.22 20.58 1.67
CA ASN A 4 -13.36 20.07 0.93
C ASN A 4 -13.04 18.67 0.38
N ALA A 5 -13.88 17.69 0.73
CA ALA A 5 -13.75 16.33 0.22
C ALA A 5 -13.74 16.32 -1.31
N GLY A 6 -12.78 15.61 -1.90
CA GLY A 6 -12.62 15.48 -3.35
C GLY A 6 -11.89 16.64 -4.03
N SER A 7 -11.50 17.69 -3.31
CA SER A 7 -10.56 18.70 -3.85
C SER A 7 -9.17 18.11 -4.09
N ASP A 8 -8.39 18.70 -4.98
CA ASP A 8 -7.01 18.26 -5.25
C ASP A 8 -6.15 18.23 -3.98
N LEU A 9 -6.32 19.23 -3.10
CA LEU A 9 -5.61 19.27 -1.81
C LEU A 9 -6.07 18.15 -0.89
N ASN A 10 -7.38 17.89 -0.77
CA ASN A 10 -7.88 16.75 -0.01
C ASN A 10 -7.36 15.43 -0.57
N ASN A 11 -7.40 15.22 -1.89
CA ASN A 11 -6.89 14.00 -2.54
C ASN A 11 -5.37 13.84 -2.31
N ALA A 12 -4.59 14.92 -2.34
CA ALA A 12 -3.17 14.88 -2.03
C ALA A 12 -2.91 14.49 -0.56
N ILE A 13 -3.67 15.07 0.38
CA ILE A 13 -3.60 14.72 1.80
C ILE A 13 -3.95 13.24 2.00
N GLU A 14 -5.04 12.78 1.41
CA GLU A 14 -5.51 11.40 1.49
C GLU A 14 -4.47 10.43 0.92
N ASN A 15 -3.91 10.71 -0.25
CA ASN A 15 -2.88 9.88 -0.87
C ASN A 15 -1.59 9.82 -0.04
N VAL A 16 -1.15 10.94 0.57
CA VAL A 16 0.07 10.98 1.39
C VAL A 16 -0.13 10.26 2.73
N LEU A 17 -1.30 10.42 3.37
CA LEU A 17 -1.55 9.87 4.70
C LEU A 17 -2.02 8.41 4.67
N LYS A 18 -2.85 8.03 3.69
CA LYS A 18 -3.48 6.70 3.64
C LYS A 18 -2.93 5.83 2.52
N GLY A 19 -2.28 6.42 1.52
CA GLY A 19 -1.92 5.77 0.26
C GLY A 19 -3.04 5.84 -0.78
N PRO A 20 -2.72 5.65 -2.07
CA PRO A 20 -3.73 5.55 -3.12
C PRO A 20 -4.74 4.42 -2.88
N GLU A 21 -6.01 4.75 -3.04
CA GLU A 21 -7.13 3.82 -2.88
C GLU A 21 -7.98 3.76 -4.15
N LEU A 22 -8.63 2.61 -4.36
CA LEU A 22 -9.54 2.36 -5.47
C LEU A 22 -10.92 2.00 -4.93
N GLN A 23 -11.95 2.59 -5.53
CA GLN A 23 -13.35 2.34 -5.18
C GLN A 23 -13.77 0.98 -5.72
N MET A 24 -14.18 0.07 -4.85
CA MET A 24 -14.79 -1.19 -5.27
C MET A 24 -16.18 -0.93 -5.84
N LEU A 25 -16.42 -1.42 -7.06
CA LEU A 25 -17.72 -1.38 -7.71
C LEU A 25 -18.59 -2.61 -7.34
N GLY A 26 -19.83 -2.65 -7.82
CA GLY A 26 -20.72 -3.80 -7.62
C GLY A 26 -21.23 -4.01 -6.20
N GLY A 27 -21.14 -2.99 -5.33
CA GLY A 27 -21.57 -3.07 -3.92
C GLY A 27 -20.61 -3.85 -3.02
N HIS A 28 -19.41 -4.18 -3.51
CA HIS A 28 -18.38 -4.82 -2.72
C HIS A 28 -17.86 -3.86 -1.63
N SER A 29 -17.56 -4.42 -0.46
CA SER A 29 -16.99 -3.71 0.68
C SER A 29 -16.13 -4.68 1.49
N ILE A 30 -15.13 -4.13 2.19
CA ILE A 30 -14.30 -4.86 3.15
C ILE A 30 -14.59 -4.31 4.54
N ALA A 31 -14.39 -5.16 5.56
CA ALA A 31 -14.36 -4.71 6.94
C ALA A 31 -12.89 -4.49 7.33
N ASP A 32 -12.58 -3.33 7.90
CA ASP A 32 -11.27 -3.11 8.51
C ASP A 32 -11.14 -3.87 9.85
N LYS A 33 -9.95 -3.86 10.45
CA LYS A 33 -9.69 -4.49 11.76
C LYS A 33 -10.57 -3.95 12.90
N ALA A 34 -11.17 -2.77 12.75
CA ALA A 34 -12.10 -2.18 13.71
C ALA A 34 -13.58 -2.50 13.39
N GLY A 35 -13.84 -3.28 12.34
CA GLY A 35 -15.18 -3.67 11.90
C GLY A 35 -15.90 -2.63 11.04
N HIS A 36 -15.24 -1.55 10.63
CA HIS A 36 -15.85 -0.55 9.75
C HIS A 36 -15.90 -1.04 8.31
N ARG A 37 -17.07 -0.91 7.70
CA ARG A 37 -17.27 -1.23 6.29
C ARG A 37 -16.74 -0.09 5.43
N ARG A 38 -15.80 -0.41 4.56
CA ARG A 38 -15.24 0.51 3.56
C ARG A 38 -15.39 -0.07 2.17
N ALA A 39 -15.75 0.78 1.22
CA ALA A 39 -15.84 0.42 -0.19
C ALA A 39 -14.58 0.81 -0.98
N LEU A 40 -13.68 1.58 -0.37
CA LEU A 40 -12.35 1.89 -0.91
C LEU A 40 -11.35 0.83 -0.46
N VAL A 41 -10.44 0.40 -1.33
CA VAL A 41 -9.32 -0.48 -0.99
C VAL A 41 -8.01 0.18 -1.35
N ARG A 42 -7.05 0.12 -0.44
CA ARG A 42 -5.69 0.55 -0.72
C ARG A 42 -5.04 -0.39 -1.73
N ILE A 43 -4.38 0.17 -2.73
CA ILE A 43 -3.80 -0.61 -3.82
C ILE A 43 -2.27 -0.56 -3.83
N LYS A 44 -1.66 -1.54 -4.49
CA LYS A 44 -0.24 -1.55 -4.84
C LYS A 44 0.00 -0.56 -5.98
N TRP A 45 0.02 0.73 -5.63
CA TRP A 45 0.20 1.87 -6.53
C TRP A 45 1.50 1.87 -7.34
N TYR A 46 2.41 0.92 -7.09
CA TYR A 46 3.66 0.68 -7.81
C TYR A 46 3.56 -0.50 -8.81
N GLU A 47 2.37 -1.07 -9.03
CA GLU A 47 2.12 -2.13 -10.02
C GLU A 47 0.88 -1.81 -10.87
N HIS A 48 0.80 -2.38 -12.08
CA HIS A 48 -0.43 -2.32 -12.88
C HIS A 48 -1.49 -3.28 -12.33
N GLY A 49 -2.71 -2.75 -12.15
CA GLY A 49 -3.88 -3.52 -11.70
C GLY A 49 -4.63 -4.26 -12.82
N THR A 50 -4.31 -4.02 -14.10
CA THR A 50 -4.98 -4.65 -15.24
C THR A 50 -4.92 -6.18 -15.17
N GLY A 51 -6.08 -6.84 -15.26
CA GLY A 51 -6.20 -8.29 -15.19
C GLY A 51 -5.97 -8.88 -13.79
N ARG A 52 -5.89 -8.05 -12.75
CA ARG A 52 -5.79 -8.48 -11.36
C ARG A 52 -7.13 -8.41 -10.65
N THR A 53 -7.27 -9.19 -9.59
CA THR A 53 -8.38 -9.04 -8.63
C THR A 53 -8.05 -8.00 -7.57
N TYR A 54 -9.07 -7.46 -6.89
CA TYR A 54 -8.89 -6.59 -5.74
C TYR A 54 -7.95 -7.21 -4.71
N ARG A 55 -8.10 -8.50 -4.40
CA ARG A 55 -7.20 -9.23 -3.50
C ARG A 55 -5.74 -9.24 -3.96
N GLN A 56 -5.46 -9.39 -5.26
CA GLN A 56 -4.10 -9.44 -5.80
C GLN A 56 -3.43 -8.05 -5.84
N HIS A 57 -4.23 -7.00 -6.05
CA HIS A 57 -3.76 -5.62 -6.15
C HIS A 57 -3.84 -4.87 -4.83
N TYR A 58 -4.48 -5.42 -3.80
CA TYR A 58 -4.60 -4.83 -2.48
C TYR A 58 -3.26 -4.75 -1.75
N LEU A 59 -3.09 -3.68 -0.98
CA LEU A 59 -1.95 -3.46 -0.09
C LEU A 59 -2.44 -3.31 1.35
N GLY A 60 -2.23 -4.34 2.16
CA GLY A 60 -2.60 -4.36 3.57
C GLY A 60 -2.87 -5.77 4.06
N SER A 61 -3.58 -5.90 5.18
CA SER A 61 -3.84 -7.18 5.85
C SER A 61 -5.32 -7.55 5.97
N ASP A 62 -6.24 -6.75 5.42
CA ASP A 62 -7.67 -7.01 5.49
C ASP A 62 -8.09 -8.13 4.52
N GLU A 63 -9.24 -8.76 4.79
CA GLU A 63 -9.83 -9.70 3.85
C GLU A 63 -10.49 -8.95 2.67
N VAL A 64 -9.93 -9.16 1.47
CA VAL A 64 -10.39 -8.50 0.24
C VAL A 64 -11.00 -9.52 -0.72
N PRO A 65 -12.13 -9.18 -1.39
CA PRO A 65 -12.76 -10.05 -2.35
C PRO A 65 -11.84 -10.42 -3.52
N ASN A 66 -11.96 -11.67 -3.97
CA ASN A 66 -11.28 -12.14 -5.18
C ASN A 66 -12.11 -11.85 -6.43
N VAL A 67 -12.37 -10.57 -6.69
CA VAL A 67 -13.15 -10.07 -7.83
C VAL A 67 -12.22 -9.28 -8.74
N GLU A 68 -12.33 -9.49 -10.05
CA GLU A 68 -11.54 -8.80 -11.06
C GLU A 68 -11.82 -7.29 -11.03
N ILE A 69 -10.77 -6.49 -11.15
CA ILE A 69 -10.90 -5.03 -11.19
C ILE A 69 -11.23 -4.63 -12.63
N ALA A 70 -12.24 -3.77 -12.81
CA ALA A 70 -12.57 -3.28 -14.14
C ALA A 70 -11.41 -2.45 -14.71
N VAL A 71 -11.15 -2.59 -16.01
CA VAL A 71 -10.03 -1.90 -16.68
C VAL A 71 -10.14 -0.38 -16.50
N ASP A 72 -11.35 0.18 -16.58
CA ASP A 72 -11.60 1.61 -16.42
C ASP A 72 -11.29 2.12 -15.01
N ASP A 73 -11.34 1.25 -13.99
CA ASP A 73 -11.04 1.64 -12.60
C ASP A 73 -9.53 1.77 -12.36
N VAL A 74 -8.72 0.94 -13.03
CA VAL A 74 -7.25 0.95 -12.87
C VAL A 74 -6.54 1.90 -13.84
N THR A 75 -7.18 2.30 -14.94
CA THR A 75 -6.59 3.22 -15.92
C THR A 75 -6.36 4.63 -15.38
N ASN A 76 -7.14 5.04 -14.38
CA ASN A 76 -7.01 6.35 -13.72
C ASN A 76 -6.04 6.36 -12.54
N VAL A 77 -5.45 5.20 -12.19
CA VAL A 77 -4.44 5.11 -11.14
C VAL A 77 -3.10 5.56 -11.70
N ASN A 78 -2.51 6.60 -11.10
CA ASN A 78 -1.15 7.00 -11.42
C ASN A 78 -0.16 6.01 -10.80
N ILE A 79 0.45 5.17 -11.63
CA ILE A 79 1.38 4.14 -11.17
C ILE A 79 2.75 4.77 -10.96
N TYR A 80 3.35 4.48 -9.80
CA TYR A 80 4.69 4.98 -9.52
C TYR A 80 5.72 4.34 -10.45
N PRO A 81 6.52 5.16 -11.17
CA PRO A 81 7.47 4.63 -12.15
C PRO A 81 8.55 3.78 -11.48
N ARG A 82 8.94 2.67 -12.14
CA ARG A 82 9.98 1.76 -11.63
C ARG A 82 11.37 2.39 -11.59
N ASP A 83 11.59 3.42 -12.40
CA ASP A 83 12.82 4.20 -12.54
C ASP A 83 12.80 5.51 -11.75
N ALA A 84 11.71 5.79 -11.01
CA ALA A 84 11.64 6.92 -10.10
C ALA A 84 12.51 6.69 -8.84
N VAL A 85 12.74 7.76 -8.08
CA VAL A 85 13.53 7.71 -6.83
C VAL A 85 12.98 6.68 -5.85
N PRO A 86 13.81 6.03 -5.03
CA PRO A 86 13.29 5.11 -4.01
C PRO A 86 12.34 5.79 -3.02
N VAL A 87 11.23 5.12 -2.71
CA VAL A 87 10.24 5.59 -1.74
C VAL A 87 10.12 4.60 -0.58
N PHE A 88 10.22 5.15 0.63
CA PHE A 88 10.06 4.42 1.88
C PHE A 88 8.73 4.82 2.53
N VAL A 89 7.93 3.82 2.89
CA VAL A 89 6.59 4.01 3.47
C VAL A 89 6.43 3.24 4.77
N GLY A 90 5.46 3.66 5.58
CA GLY A 90 4.95 2.90 6.71
C GLY A 90 3.47 2.59 6.52
N HIS A 91 2.74 2.35 7.62
CA HIS A 91 1.28 2.28 7.70
C HIS A 91 0.61 1.11 6.95
N TYR A 92 1.33 0.40 6.09
CA TYR A 92 0.80 -0.69 5.27
C TYR A 92 0.86 -2.07 5.93
N TRP A 93 1.57 -2.18 7.06
CA TRP A 93 1.56 -3.36 7.93
C TRP A 93 1.74 -4.72 7.22
N PRO A 94 2.72 -4.86 6.30
CA PRO A 94 3.06 -6.16 5.74
C PRO A 94 3.51 -7.13 6.83
N THR A 95 3.35 -8.42 6.55
CA THR A 95 3.78 -9.52 7.43
C THR A 95 4.89 -10.33 6.77
N GLY A 96 5.51 -11.25 7.51
CA GLY A 96 6.57 -12.12 7.00
C GLY A 96 7.98 -11.52 7.09
N THR A 97 8.82 -11.88 6.12
CA THR A 97 10.21 -11.41 6.03
C THR A 97 10.26 -10.07 5.28
N PRO A 98 10.91 -9.03 5.83
CA PRO A 98 11.06 -7.76 5.15
C PRO A 98 11.75 -7.88 3.79
N THR A 99 11.07 -7.38 2.74
CA THR A 99 11.55 -7.37 1.36
C THR A 99 11.00 -6.11 0.66
N PRO A 100 11.67 -5.62 -0.41
CA PRO A 100 11.12 -4.53 -1.21
C PRO A 100 9.72 -4.90 -1.76
N LEU A 101 8.80 -3.93 -1.73
CA LEU A 101 7.47 -4.06 -2.33
C LEU A 101 7.54 -3.98 -3.88
N ALA A 102 8.50 -3.21 -4.37
CA ALA A 102 8.90 -3.11 -5.78
C ALA A 102 10.40 -2.80 -5.85
N THR A 103 10.95 -2.69 -7.06
CA THR A 103 12.37 -2.35 -7.29
C THR A 103 12.80 -1.08 -6.56
N ASN A 104 11.91 -0.10 -6.41
CA ASN A 104 12.18 1.21 -5.78
C ASN A 104 11.16 1.57 -4.68
N VAL A 105 10.45 0.59 -4.10
CA VAL A 105 9.49 0.83 -3.01
C VAL A 105 9.74 -0.13 -1.86
N ALA A 106 9.86 0.41 -0.64
CA ALA A 106 10.01 -0.39 0.59
C ALA A 106 9.04 0.07 1.67
N CYS A 107 8.48 -0.88 2.41
CA CYS A 107 7.77 -0.60 3.65
C CYS A 107 8.66 -0.97 4.83
N THR A 108 8.67 -0.17 5.89
CA THR A 108 9.41 -0.48 7.14
C THR A 108 8.49 -0.57 8.36
N ASP A 109 7.18 -0.42 8.19
CA ASP A 109 6.19 -0.56 9.26
C ASP A 109 5.59 -1.97 9.25
N TYR A 110 6.27 -2.89 9.92
CA TYR A 110 5.81 -4.27 10.12
C TYR A 110 5.07 -4.43 11.46
N SER A 111 4.35 -3.40 11.91
CA SER A 111 3.46 -3.45 13.09
C SER A 111 4.13 -3.97 14.38
N VAL A 112 5.32 -3.47 14.71
CA VAL A 112 6.04 -3.85 15.94
C VAL A 112 5.17 -3.76 17.22
N ALA A 113 4.27 -2.77 17.29
CA ALA A 113 3.37 -2.59 18.44
C ALA A 113 2.28 -3.68 18.56
N GLU A 114 2.04 -4.44 17.49
CA GLU A 114 1.04 -5.51 17.40
C GLU A 114 1.72 -6.89 17.25
N GLY A 115 2.91 -7.06 17.85
CA GLY A 115 3.67 -8.32 17.83
C GLY A 115 4.39 -8.60 16.51
N GLY A 116 4.53 -7.59 15.66
CA GLY A 116 5.29 -7.68 14.41
C GLY A 116 6.79 -7.42 14.60
N LYS A 117 7.44 -6.86 13.56
CA LYS A 117 8.89 -6.62 13.53
C LYS A 117 9.21 -5.14 13.64
N LEU A 118 10.27 -4.80 14.38
CA LEU A 118 10.90 -3.48 14.28
C LEU A 118 11.88 -3.52 13.10
N VAL A 119 11.55 -2.82 12.01
CA VAL A 119 12.29 -2.91 10.74
C VAL A 119 12.95 -1.58 10.40
N ALA A 120 14.18 -1.65 9.91
CA ALA A 120 14.92 -0.55 9.31
C ALA A 120 15.48 -0.98 7.95
N TYR A 121 15.64 -0.01 7.04
CA TYR A 121 16.34 -0.21 5.77
C TYR A 121 17.61 0.64 5.72
N ARG A 122 18.75 0.03 5.39
CA ARG A 122 20.04 0.73 5.28
C ARG A 122 20.30 1.20 3.86
N TRP A 123 19.81 2.40 3.54
CA TRP A 123 20.01 3.00 2.22
C TRP A 123 21.43 3.53 2.03
N HIS A 124 22.03 3.24 0.88
CA HIS A 124 23.40 3.62 0.49
C HIS A 124 23.44 4.44 -0.81
N GLY A 125 22.31 5.03 -1.22
CA GLY A 125 22.21 5.79 -2.46
C GLY A 125 21.85 4.96 -3.69
N GLU A 126 21.57 3.65 -3.52
CA GLU A 126 21.10 2.81 -4.62
C GLU A 126 19.69 3.19 -5.10
N THR A 127 19.44 2.98 -6.39
CA THR A 127 18.12 3.18 -7.02
C THR A 127 17.27 1.91 -6.98
N GLU A 128 17.90 0.73 -6.96
CA GLU A 128 17.23 -0.56 -6.79
C GLU A 128 17.42 -1.05 -5.35
N LEU A 129 16.31 -1.21 -4.65
CA LEU A 129 16.26 -1.66 -3.27
C LEU A 129 16.48 -3.16 -3.18
N SER A 130 17.14 -3.61 -2.12
CA SER A 130 17.53 -5.01 -1.96
C SER A 130 17.15 -5.56 -0.59
N ALA A 131 16.74 -6.84 -0.57
CA ALA A 131 16.29 -7.53 0.64
C ALA A 131 17.40 -7.64 1.71
N ASP A 132 18.67 -7.71 1.30
CA ASP A 132 19.84 -7.81 2.20
C ASP A 132 20.11 -6.53 3.01
N LYS A 133 19.52 -5.41 2.62
CA LYS A 133 19.63 -4.11 3.32
C LYS A 133 18.52 -3.86 4.34
N PHE A 134 17.58 -4.79 4.48
CA PHE A 134 16.64 -4.78 5.59
C PHE A 134 17.29 -5.36 6.84
N HIS A 135 17.11 -4.66 7.95
CA HIS A 135 17.51 -5.11 9.28
C HIS A 135 16.30 -5.08 10.19
N TRP A 136 16.10 -6.13 10.99
CA TRP A 136 14.96 -6.18 11.88
C TRP A 136 15.22 -7.03 13.12
N VAL A 137 14.43 -6.75 14.15
CA VAL A 137 14.31 -7.58 15.36
C VAL A 137 12.84 -7.92 15.58
N GLU A 138 12.59 -9.05 16.22
CA GLU A 138 11.26 -9.44 16.68
C GLU A 138 11.08 -8.97 18.12
N THR A 139 9.85 -8.62 18.48
CA THR A 139 9.51 -8.32 19.88
C THR A 139 9.42 -9.62 20.67
N GLU A 140 10.10 -9.67 21.81
CA GLU A 140 9.97 -10.76 22.80
C GLU A 140 8.55 -10.84 23.39
#